data_AF-A0AAJ0X900-F1
#
_entry.id   AF-A0AAJ0X900-F1
#
_cell.length_a   1.000
_cell.length_b   1.000
_cell.length_c   1.000
_cell.angle_alpha   90.00
_cell.angle_beta   90.00
_cell.angle_gamma   90.00
#
_symmetry.space_group_name_H-M   'P 1'
#
loop_
_entity.id
_entity.type
_entity.pdbx_description
1 polymer ?
#
loop_
_entity_poly.entity_id
_entity_poly.type
_entity_poly.pdbx_seq_one_letter_code
_entity_poly.pdbx_strand_id
1 'polypeptide(L)'
;MVAKLWNLCNVLKDDGVTYHQYITELTYLLFLKMAQETGTEDQLPADYRWGDLEDQPAPDRLEFYKILLIHLGSPGSRLVTAA
;
A
#
# COMPACT_ATOMS: atom_id res chain seq x y z
N MET A 1 10.51 -5.61 -12.56
CA MET A 1 9.82 -4.89 -11.47
C MET A 1 8.29 -5.01 -11.51
N VAL A 2 7.63 -5.39 -12.62
CA VAL A 2 6.17 -5.69 -12.62
C VAL A 2 5.81 -7.07 -12.06
N ALA A 3 6.72 -8.04 -12.15
CA ALA A 3 6.47 -9.43 -11.73
C ALA A 3 6.24 -9.58 -10.22
N LYS A 4 6.90 -8.77 -9.37
CA LYS A 4 6.71 -8.81 -7.92
C LYS A 4 5.33 -8.30 -7.50
N LEU A 5 4.87 -7.22 -8.15
CA LEU A 5 3.52 -6.68 -7.98
C LEU A 5 2.46 -7.69 -8.42
N TRP A 6 2.68 -8.35 -9.56
CA TRP A 6 1.78 -9.40 -10.08
C TRP A 6 1.67 -10.60 -9.15
N ASN A 7 2.77 -10.95 -8.45
CA ASN A 7 2.78 -12.06 -7.50
C ASN A 7 2.01 -11.73 -6.22
N LEU A 8 2.20 -10.54 -5.64
CA LEU A 8 1.42 -10.05 -4.49
C LEU A 8 -0.08 -9.98 -4.83
N CYS A 9 -0.39 -9.52 -6.03
CA CYS A 9 -1.73 -9.47 -6.59
C CYS A 9 -2.40 -10.84 -6.71
N ASN A 10 -1.66 -11.87 -7.14
CA ASN A 10 -2.15 -13.24 -7.19
C ASN A 10 -2.42 -13.80 -5.78
N VAL A 11 -1.55 -13.52 -4.81
CA VAL A 11 -1.75 -13.96 -3.41
C VAL A 11 -3.03 -13.35 -2.82
N LEU A 12 -3.29 -12.06 -3.04
CA LEU A 12 -4.52 -11.39 -2.60
C LEU A 12 -5.78 -12.01 -3.22
N LYS A 13 -5.71 -12.46 -4.47
CA LYS A 13 -6.83 -13.11 -5.16
C LYS A 13 -7.14 -14.50 -4.58
N ASP A 14 -6.12 -15.25 -4.17
CA ASP A 14 -6.30 -16.58 -3.57
C ASP A 14 -6.91 -16.53 -2.15
N ASP A 15 -6.75 -15.43 -1.42
CA ASP A 15 -7.37 -15.20 -0.09
C ASP A 15 -8.88 -14.84 -0.13
N GLY A 16 -9.54 -14.91 -1.29
CA GLY A 16 -10.98 -14.68 -1.43
C GLY A 16 -11.39 -13.21 -1.58
N VAL A 17 -10.44 -12.34 -1.92
CA VAL A 17 -10.68 -10.91 -2.19
C VAL A 17 -11.48 -10.77 -3.50
N THR A 18 -12.65 -10.12 -3.44
CA THR A 18 -13.46 -9.86 -4.65
C THR A 18 -12.71 -8.96 -5.64
N TYR A 19 -12.99 -9.08 -6.94
CA TYR A 19 -12.29 -8.32 -8.00
C TYR A 19 -12.26 -6.80 -7.74
N HIS A 20 -13.33 -6.25 -7.16
CA HIS A 20 -13.39 -4.84 -6.76
C HIS A 20 -12.34 -4.51 -5.69
N GLN A 21 -12.21 -5.39 -4.71
CA GLN A 21 -11.34 -5.20 -3.56
C GLN A 21 -9.88 -5.39 -3.98
N TYR A 22 -9.61 -6.32 -4.91
CA TYR A 22 -8.32 -6.42 -5.59
C TYR A 22 -7.91 -5.12 -6.31
N ILE A 23 -8.83 -4.48 -7.06
CA ILE A 23 -8.56 -3.20 -7.72
C ILE A 23 -8.28 -2.10 -6.69
N THR A 24 -9.02 -2.09 -5.58
CA THR A 24 -8.79 -1.15 -4.47
C THR A 24 -7.38 -1.32 -3.89
N GLU A 25 -6.94 -2.54 -3.59
CA GLU A 25 -5.58 -2.79 -3.08
C GLU A 25 -4.49 -2.37 -4.08
N LEU A 26 -4.70 -2.69 -5.36
CA LEU A 26 -3.79 -2.29 -6.42
C LEU A 26 -3.69 -0.76 -6.56
N THR A 27 -4.81 -0.06 -6.35
CA THR A 27 -4.85 1.42 -6.38
C THR A 27 -4.07 2.02 -5.21
N TYR A 28 -4.17 1.44 -4.01
CA TYR A 28 -3.38 1.89 -2.85
C TYR A 28 -1.88 1.70 -3.08
N LEU A 29 -1.46 0.53 -3.59
CA LEU A 29 -0.06 0.27 -3.92
C LEU A 29 0.46 1.25 -4.98
N LEU A 30 -0.35 1.56 -5.99
CA LEU A 30 -0.03 2.55 -7.02
C LEU A 30 0.09 3.96 -6.43
N PHE A 31 -0.79 4.36 -5.51
CA PHE A 31 -0.71 5.66 -4.85
C PHE A 31 0.56 5.80 -4.01
N LEU A 32 0.90 4.76 -3.25
CA LEU A 32 2.10 4.73 -2.43
C LEU A 32 3.36 4.85 -3.30
N LYS A 33 3.40 4.15 -4.43
CA LYS A 33 4.48 4.26 -5.41
C LYS A 33 4.50 5.61 -6.12
N MET A 34 3.35 6.17 -6.48
CA MET A 34 3.28 7.50 -7.07
C MET A 34 3.82 8.56 -6.11
N ALA A 35 3.47 8.49 -4.82
CA ALA A 35 3.99 9.41 -3.82
C ALA A 35 5.53 9.37 -3.73
N GLN A 36 6.13 8.19 -3.90
CA GLN A 36 7.58 8.04 -4.02
C GLN A 36 8.15 8.76 -5.23
N GLU A 37 7.60 8.47 -6.41
CA GLU A 37 8.10 9.01 -7.68
C GLU A 37 7.88 10.53 -7.78
N THR A 38 6.82 11.06 -7.15
CA THR A 38 6.53 12.50 -7.13
C THR A 38 7.20 13.25 -5.98
N GLY A 39 7.93 12.54 -5.10
CA GLY A 39 8.58 13.14 -3.93
C GLY A 39 7.59 13.73 -2.92
N THR A 40 6.37 13.18 -2.83
CA THR A 40 5.33 13.61 -1.87
C THR A 40 5.18 12.64 -0.71
N GLU A 41 6.14 11.73 -0.52
CA GLU A 41 6.18 10.78 0.60
C GLU A 41 6.20 11.48 1.98
N ASP A 42 6.54 12.76 2.03
CA ASP A 42 6.52 13.59 3.24
C ASP A 42 5.13 13.71 3.86
N GLN A 43 4.09 13.50 3.05
CA GLN A 43 2.70 13.48 3.49
C GLN A 43 2.30 12.13 4.10
N LEU A 44 3.13 11.10 3.92
CA LEU A 44 2.99 9.79 4.52
C LEU A 44 3.83 9.71 5.80
N PRO A 45 3.38 8.93 6.80
CA PRO A 45 4.18 8.66 8.00
C PRO A 45 5.57 8.11 7.64
N ALA A 46 6.60 8.48 8.41
CA ALA A 46 8.00 8.18 8.09
C ALA A 46 8.33 6.67 8.02
N ASP A 47 7.59 5.82 8.73
CA ASP A 47 7.80 4.36 8.77
C ASP A 47 6.78 3.56 7.93
N TYR A 48 5.96 4.26 7.14
CA TYR A 48 4.86 3.66 6.36
C TYR A 48 4.87 4.17 4.91
N ARG A 49 6.02 4.08 4.25
CA ARG A 49 6.24 4.52 2.86
C ARG A 49 6.46 3.34 1.92
N TRP A 50 6.58 3.63 0.62
CA TRP A 50 6.84 2.61 -0.39
C TRP A 50 8.15 1.88 -0.16
N GLY A 51 9.20 2.61 0.24
CA GLY A 51 10.50 2.01 0.58
C GLY A 51 10.39 0.98 1.70
N ASP A 52 9.69 1.33 2.79
CA ASP A 52 9.50 0.42 3.93
C ASP A 52 8.75 -0.86 3.53
N LEU A 53 7.73 -0.73 2.66
CA LEU A 53 7.00 -1.88 2.12
C LEU A 53 7.86 -2.75 1.19
N GLU A 54 8.71 -2.14 0.37
CA GLU A 54 9.57 -2.88 -0.56
C GLU A 54 10.69 -3.64 0.15
N ASP A 55 11.21 -3.05 1.23
CA ASP A 55 12.26 -3.61 2.08
C ASP A 55 11.78 -4.78 2.94
N GLN A 56 10.46 -4.93 3.17
CA GLN A 56 9.92 -6.10 3.86
C GLN A 56 10.10 -7.39 3.06
N PRO A 57 10.53 -8.50 3.70
CA PRO A 57 10.58 -9.81 3.07
C PRO A 57 9.18 -10.29 2.68
N ALA A 58 9.10 -11.09 1.62
CA ALA A 58 7.82 -11.58 1.05
C ALA A 58 6.80 -12.15 2.06
N PRO A 59 7.17 -12.97 3.06
CA PRO A 59 6.21 -13.48 4.05
C PRO A 59 5.56 -12.37 4.90
N ASP A 60 6.33 -11.34 5.28
CA ASP A 60 5.87 -10.31 6.21
C ASP A 60 5.31 -9.07 5.48
N ARG A 61 5.59 -8.94 4.19
CA ARG A 61 5.17 -7.81 3.34
C ARG A 61 3.66 -7.61 3.30
N LEU A 62 2.88 -8.69 3.25
CA LEU A 62 1.43 -8.62 3.23
C LEU A 62 0.88 -8.12 4.58
N GLU A 63 1.47 -8.58 5.68
CA GLU A 63 1.08 -8.15 7.03
C GLU A 63 1.43 -6.68 7.25
N PHE A 64 2.65 -6.28 6.87
CA PHE A 64 3.07 -4.88 6.90
C PHE A 64 2.17 -3.98 6.06
N TYR A 65 1.80 -4.42 4.84
CA TYR A 65 0.86 -3.69 3.99
C TYR A 65 -0.50 -3.46 4.65
N LYS A 66 -1.05 -4.48 5.32
CA LYS A 66 -2.32 -4.36 6.07
C LYS A 66 -2.19 -3.34 7.21
N ILE A 67 -1.10 -3.38 7.96
CA ILE A 67 -0.83 -2.43 9.04
C ILE A 67 -0.69 -1.01 8.47
N LEU A 68 0.07 -0.83 7.41
CA LEU A 68 0.25 0.44 6.70
C LEU A 68 -1.10 1.04 6.29
N LEU A 69 -2.00 0.24 5.70
CA LEU A 69 -3.34 0.71 5.33
C LEU A 69 -4.18 1.13 6.54
N ILE A 70 -4.09 0.41 7.66
CA ILE A 70 -4.77 0.79 8.90
C ILE A 70 -4.25 2.15 9.38
N HIS A 71 -2.94 2.40 9.31
CA HIS A 71 -2.35 3.69 9.70
C HIS A 71 -2.74 4.82 8.74
N LEU A 72 -2.83 4.56 7.43
CA LEU A 72 -3.26 5.55 6.44
C LEU A 72 -4.76 5.83 6.50
N GLY A 73 -5.58 4.82 6.84
CA GLY A 73 -7.03 4.93 6.98
C GLY A 73 -7.52 5.39 8.35
N SER A 74 -6.65 5.37 9.37
CA SER A 74 -7.00 5.85 10.72
C SER A 74 -7.18 7.38 10.71
N PRO A 75 -8.29 7.91 11.27
CA PRO A 75 -8.63 9.33 11.22
C PRO A 75 -7.66 10.13 12.11
N GLY A 76 -6.55 10.52 11.51
CA GLY A 76 -5.45 11.28 12.13
C GLY A 76 -4.39 11.72 11.12
N SER A 77 -4.34 11.09 9.94
CA SER A 77 -3.57 11.60 8.81
C SER A 77 -4.29 12.79 8.17
N ARG A 78 -3.63 13.96 8.10
CA ARG A 78 -4.15 15.26 7.64
C ARG A 78 -4.59 15.31 6.16
N LEU A 79 -4.77 14.17 5.50
CA LEU A 79 -5.12 14.06 4.08
C LEU A 79 -6.63 14.10 3.84
N VAL A 80 -7.48 13.90 4.85
CA VAL A 80 -8.95 13.85 4.68
C VAL A 80 -9.65 15.16 5.08
N THR A 81 -8.94 16.18 5.58
CA THR A 81 -9.56 17.45 6.04
C THR A 81 -9.55 18.56 5.00
N ALA A 82 -9.54 18.23 3.71
CA ALA A 82 -9.67 19.21 2.63
C ALA A 82 -10.74 18.80 1.62
N ALA A 83 -12.01 18.90 2.02
CA ALA A 83 -13.15 19.14 1.13
C ALA A 83 -14.35 19.63 1.96
#